data_AF-A0A6G3UML4-F1
#
_entry.id   AF-A0A6G3UML4-F1
#
_cell.length_a   1.000
_cell.length_b   1.000
_cell.length_c   1.000
_cell.angle_alpha   90.00
_cell.angle_beta   90.00
_cell.angle_gamma   90.00
#
_symmetry.space_group_name_H-M   'P 1'
#
loop_
_entity.id
_entity.type
_entity.pdbx_description
1 polymer ?
#
loop_
_entity_poly.entity_id
_entity_poly.type
_entity_poly.pdbx_seq_one_letter_code
_entity_poly.pdbx_strand_id
1 'polypeptide(L)'
;MATKKYTVTLPEELAEEIRSEVGPGAFSAYVTRAIERQREHDRLGELVERLEEEFGPVTDAELSAAEAERREIEKSRDARFRSDPPQHRSAA
;
A
#
# COMPACT_ATOMS: atom_id res chain seq x y z
N MET A 1 3.02 0.96 -22.55
CA MET A 1 3.43 -0.45 -22.33
C MET A 1 2.58 -1.34 -23.22
N ALA A 2 3.15 -2.43 -23.75
CA ALA A 2 2.38 -3.42 -24.52
C ALA A 2 1.64 -4.36 -23.57
N THR A 3 0.36 -4.61 -23.81
CA THR A 3 -0.46 -5.56 -23.03
C THR A 3 -0.53 -6.90 -23.75
N LYS A 4 -0.36 -8.01 -23.02
CA LYS A 4 -0.57 -9.37 -23.52
C LYS A 4 -1.76 -9.99 -22.78
N LYS A 5 -2.66 -10.62 -23.53
CA LYS A 5 -3.82 -11.31 -22.96
C LYS A 5 -3.39 -12.66 -22.37
N TYR A 6 -3.72 -12.87 -21.11
CA TYR A 6 -3.65 -14.16 -20.43
C TYR A 6 -5.06 -14.57 -20.03
N THR A 7 -5.35 -15.88 -20.07
CA THR A 7 -6.65 -16.42 -19.63
C THR A 7 -6.42 -17.18 -18.33
N VAL A 8 -7.25 -16.90 -17.32
CA VAL A 8 -7.25 -17.57 -16.02
C VAL A 8 -8.69 -17.97 -15.68
N THR A 9 -8.86 -19.01 -14.89
CA THR A 9 -10.16 -19.42 -14.37
C THR A 9 -10.36 -18.79 -13.00
N LEU A 10 -11.54 -18.20 -12.77
CA LEU A 10 -11.93 -17.56 -11.52
C LEU A 10 -13.26 -18.18 -11.06
N PRO A 11 -13.54 -18.24 -9.75
CA PRO A 11 -14.87 -18.54 -9.26
C PRO A 11 -15.90 -17.57 -9.87
N GLU A 12 -16.99 -18.11 -10.39
CA GLU A 12 -18.03 -17.33 -11.07
C GLU A 12 -18.62 -16.25 -10.16
N GLU A 13 -18.99 -16.64 -8.93
CA GLU A 13 -19.55 -15.74 -7.92
C GLU A 13 -18.65 -14.52 -7.69
N LEU A 14 -17.35 -14.75 -7.46
CA LEU A 14 -16.37 -13.68 -7.25
C LEU A 14 -16.22 -12.78 -8.50
N ALA A 15 -16.19 -13.37 -9.69
CA ALA A 15 -16.02 -12.62 -10.92
C ALA A 15 -17.22 -11.70 -11.19
N GLU A 16 -18.44 -12.18 -10.93
CA GLU A 16 -19.66 -11.39 -11.11
C GLU A 16 -19.85 -10.35 -9.99
N GLU A 17 -19.47 -10.66 -8.74
CA GLU A 17 -19.43 -9.69 -7.64
C GLU A 17 -18.54 -8.50 -8.01
N ILE A 18 -17.29 -8.75 -8.39
CA ILE A 18 -16.35 -7.70 -8.80
C ILE A 18 -16.88 -6.93 -10.00
N ARG A 19 -17.44 -7.61 -11.03
CA ARG A 19 -18.03 -6.93 -12.19
C ARG A 19 -19.16 -5.98 -11.81
N SER A 20 -19.98 -6.38 -10.84
CA SER A 20 -21.08 -5.55 -10.35
C SER A 20 -20.58 -4.31 -9.60
N GLU A 21 -19.49 -4.43 -8.83
CA GLU A 21 -18.89 -3.32 -8.08
C GLU A 21 -18.17 -2.30 -8.97
N VAL A 22 -17.35 -2.79 -9.91
CA VAL A 22 -16.47 -1.93 -10.73
C VAL A 22 -17.17 -1.37 -11.97
N GLY A 23 -18.27 -2.00 -12.39
CA GLY A 23 -19.03 -1.62 -13.56
C GLY A 23 -18.42 -2.07 -14.90
N PRO A 24 -19.13 -1.78 -16.01
CA PRO A 24 -18.78 -2.28 -17.33
C PRO A 24 -17.41 -1.75 -17.81
N GLY A 25 -16.57 -2.65 -18.33
CA GLY A 25 -15.27 -2.31 -18.90
C GLY A 25 -14.14 -2.08 -17.88
N ALA A 26 -14.43 -2.01 -16.58
CA ALA A 26 -13.42 -1.77 -15.55
C ALA A 26 -12.81 -3.05 -14.94
N PHE A 27 -13.38 -4.23 -15.21
CA PHE A 27 -12.94 -5.50 -14.64
C PHE A 27 -11.44 -5.81 -14.87
N SER A 28 -10.94 -5.59 -16.09
CA SER A 28 -9.52 -5.82 -16.41
C SER A 28 -8.59 -4.87 -15.64
N ALA A 29 -9.00 -3.60 -15.47
CA ALA A 29 -8.23 -2.62 -14.72
C ALA A 29 -8.22 -2.96 -13.22
N TYR A 30 -9.35 -3.43 -12.68
CA TYR A 30 -9.44 -3.92 -11.32
C TYR A 30 -8.49 -5.10 -11.08
N VAL A 31 -8.55 -6.13 -11.94
CA VAL A 31 -7.68 -7.31 -11.82
C VAL A 31 -6.21 -6.93 -11.94
N THR A 32 -5.85 -6.03 -12.88
CA THR A 32 -4.48 -5.54 -13.00
C THR A 32 -3.99 -4.89 -11.69
N ARG A 33 -4.79 -3.99 -11.11
CA ARG A 33 -4.44 -3.33 -9.84
C ARG A 33 -4.35 -4.30 -8.67
N ALA A 34 -5.25 -5.28 -8.63
CA ALA A 34 -5.23 -6.32 -7.59
C ALA A 34 -3.94 -7.15 -7.68
N ILE A 35 -3.52 -7.55 -8.88
CA ILE A 35 -2.28 -8.30 -9.11
C ILE A 35 -1.05 -7.45 -8.75
N GLU A 36 -1.03 -6.17 -9.14
CA GLU A 36 0.05 -5.24 -8.77
C GLU A 36 0.17 -5.10 -7.25
N ARG A 37 -0.97 -4.92 -6.57
CA ARG A 37 -1.01 -4.81 -5.10
C ARG A 37 -0.58 -6.11 -4.42
N GLN A 38 -1.01 -7.27 -4.93
CA GLN A 38 -0.59 -8.55 -4.39
C GLN A 38 0.92 -8.74 -4.55
N ARG A 39 1.47 -8.44 -5.73
CA ARG A 39 2.92 -8.53 -5.99
C ARG A 39 3.75 -7.64 -5.09
N GLU A 40 3.24 -6.44 -4.78
CA GLU A 40 3.91 -5.55 -3.83
C GLU A 40 3.87 -6.13 -2.42
N HIS A 41 2.72 -6.65 -1.97
CA HIS A 41 2.60 -7.32 -0.67
C HIS A 41 3.50 -8.55 -0.55
N ASP A 42 3.59 -9.38 -1.59
CA ASP A 42 4.46 -10.56 -1.61
C ASP A 42 5.93 -10.14 -1.38
N ARG A 43 6.40 -9.10 -2.08
CA ARG A 43 7.76 -8.56 -1.92
C ARG A 43 8.01 -7.98 -0.54
N LEU A 44 7.01 -7.31 0.03
CA LEU A 44 7.10 -6.80 1.40
C LEU A 44 7.18 -7.95 2.40
N GLY A 45 6.42 -9.03 2.18
CA GLY A 45 6.51 -10.26 2.97
C GLY A 45 7.91 -10.88 2.92
N GLU A 46 8.46 -11.07 1.72
CA GLU A 46 9.83 -11.57 1.52
C GLU A 46 10.90 -10.68 2.20
N LEU A 47 10.67 -9.37 2.28
CA LEU A 47 11.56 -8.47 3.00
C LEU A 47 11.43 -8.65 4.51
N VAL A 48 10.21 -8.73 5.03
CA VAL A 48 9.94 -8.95 6.46
C VAL A 48 10.55 -10.28 6.91
N GLU A 49 10.31 -11.36 6.17
CA GLU A 49 10.88 -12.68 6.48
C GLU A 49 12.41 -12.63 6.60
N ARG A 50 13.11 -11.99 5.65
CA ARG A 50 14.56 -11.83 5.72
C ARG A 50 15.03 -11.01 6.92
N LEU A 51 14.28 -9.97 7.30
CA LEU A 51 14.61 -9.17 8.48
C LEU A 51 14.39 -9.95 9.77
N GLU A 52 13.32 -10.74 9.85
CA GLU A 52 13.05 -11.60 11.00
C GLU A 52 14.07 -12.75 11.12
N GLU A 53 14.58 -13.27 10.00
CA GLU A 53 15.69 -14.23 10.00
C GLU A 53 16.98 -13.63 10.58
N GLU A 54 17.27 -12.36 10.27
CA GLU A 54 18.50 -11.67 10.70
C GLU A 54 18.41 -11.16 12.15
N PHE A 55 17.26 -10.58 12.54
CA PHE A 55 17.11 -9.84 13.80
C PHE A 55 16.15 -10.51 14.80
N GLY A 56 15.42 -11.54 14.38
CA GLY A 56 14.32 -12.12 15.15
C GLY A 56 12.98 -11.40 14.94
N PRO A 57 11.87 -11.99 15.42
CA PRO A 57 10.55 -11.38 15.30
C PRO A 57 10.45 -10.09 16.13
N VAL A 58 9.68 -9.12 15.62
CA VAL A 58 9.43 -7.85 16.32
C VAL A 58 8.60 -8.11 17.58
N THR A 59 9.07 -7.65 18.73
CA THR A 59 8.33 -7.77 19.99
C THR A 59 7.30 -6.66 20.15
N ASP A 60 6.25 -6.92 20.93
CA ASP A 60 5.22 -5.91 21.26
C ASP A 60 5.82 -4.65 21.91
N ALA A 61 6.88 -4.82 22.70
CA ALA A 61 7.57 -3.71 23.36
C ALA A 61 8.29 -2.81 22.34
N GLU A 62 9.00 -3.41 21.37
CA GLU A 62 9.66 -2.69 20.27
C GLU A 62 8.64 -1.99 19.38
N LEU A 63 7.54 -2.67 19.04
CA LEU A 63 6.46 -2.08 18.26
C LEU A 63 5.83 -0.88 18.96
N SER A 64 5.52 -1.02 20.26
CA SER A 64 4.98 0.08 21.06
C SER A 64 5.94 1.27 21.18
N ALA A 65 7.24 1.01 21.30
CA ALA A 65 8.26 2.06 21.34
C ALA A 65 8.34 2.80 20.00
N ALA A 66 8.38 2.06 18.88
CA ALA A 66 8.40 2.62 17.53
C ALA A 66 7.13 3.44 17.22
N GLU A 67 5.96 2.98 17.65
CA GLU A 67 4.72 3.74 17.50
C GLU A 67 4.71 5.04 18.30
N ALA A 68 5.24 5.02 19.52
CA ALA A 68 5.37 6.22 20.34
C ALA A 68 6.30 7.24 19.67
N GLU A 69 7.45 6.79 19.17
CA GLU A 69 8.37 7.62 18.40
C GLU A 69 7.71 8.22 17.15
N ARG A 70 7.01 7.39 16.35
CA ARG A 70 6.30 7.85 15.14
C ARG A 70 5.30 8.95 15.47
N ARG A 71 4.51 8.80 16.54
CA ARG A 71 3.53 9.81 16.97
C ARG A 71 4.20 11.12 17.36
N GLU A 72 5.36 11.08 18.03
CA GLU A 72 6.10 12.31 18.37
C GLU A 72 6.69 13.00 17.14
N ILE A 73 7.18 12.22 16.16
CA ILE A 73 7.65 12.74 14.87
C ILE A 73 6.49 13.44 14.12
N GLU A 74 5.31 12.82 14.08
CA GLU A 74 4.12 13.39 13.43
C GLU A 74 3.67 14.69 14.10
N LYS A 75 3.55 14.72 15.43
CA LYS A 75 3.23 15.96 16.18
C LYS A 75 4.25 17.06 15.87
N SER A 76 5.53 16.71 15.83
CA SER A 76 6.61 17.65 15.52
C SER A 76 6.54 18.17 14.09
N ARG A 77 6.18 17.31 13.12
CA ARG A 77 5.98 17.70 11.72
C ARG A 77 4.80 18.63 11.57
N ASP A 78 3.69 18.35 12.25
CA ASP A 78 2.48 19.17 12.21
C ASP A 78 2.69 20.52 12.92
N ALA A 79 3.47 20.54 14.01
CA ALA A 79 3.89 21.79 14.65
C ALA A 79 4.76 22.63 13.72
N ARG A 80 5.74 22.03 13.05
CA ARG A 80 6.59 22.71 12.06
C ARG A 80 5.79 23.25 10.87
N PHE A 81 4.88 22.44 10.32
CA PHE A 81 3.99 22.85 9.24
C PHE A 81 3.08 24.01 9.65
N ARG A 82 2.58 24.01 10.90
CA ARG A 82 1.78 25.12 11.45
C ARG A 82 2.61 26.39 11.69
N SER A 83 3.87 26.27 12.07
CA SER A 83 4.72 27.43 12.34
C SER A 83 5.33 28.08 11.08
N ASP A 84 5.57 27.30 10.03
CA ASP A 84 6.13 27.78 8.76
C ASP A 84 5.47 27.04 7.57
N PRO A 85 4.26 27.47 7.16
CA PRO A 85 3.54 26.83 6.07
C PRO A 85 4.23 27.09 4.73
N PRO A 86 4.26 26.10 3.81
CA PRO A 86 4.94 26.24 2.54
C PRO A 86 4.36 27.41 1.74
N GLN A 87 5.21 28.39 1.42
CA GLN A 87 4.84 29.52 0.58
C GLN A 87 4.67 29.03 -0.86
N HIS A 88 3.43 28.77 -1.29
CA HIS A 88 3.13 28.53 -2.69
C HIS A 88 3.53 29.76 -3.51
N ARG A 89 4.66 29.69 -4.23
CA ARG A 89 4.98 30.67 -5.27
C ARG A 89 3.98 30.48 -6.41
N SER A 90 3.02 31.40 -6.49
CA SER A 90 2.23 31.62 -7.70
C SER A 90 3.20 32.11 -8.79
N ALA A 91 3.41 31.30 -9.81
CA ALA A 91 4.04 31.73 -11.06
C ALA A 91 2.92 32.28 -11.96
N ALA A 92 3.04 33.57 -12.28
CA ALA A 92 2.27 34.26 -13.30
C ALA A 92 2.83 33.97 -14.70
#